data_AF-A0A453JX53-F1
#
_entry.id   AF-A0A453JX53-F1
#
_cell.length_a   1.000
_cell.length_b   1.000
_cell.length_c   1.000
_cell.angle_alpha   90.00
_cell.angle_beta   90.00
_cell.angle_gamma   90.00
#
_symmetry.space_group_name_H-M   'P 1'
#
loop_
_entity.id
_entity.type
_entity.pdbx_description
1 polymer ?
#
loop_
_entity_poly.entity_id
_entity_poly.type
_entity_poly.pdbx_seq_one_letter_code
_entity_poly.pdbx_strand_id
1 'polypeptide(L)'
;MEMKERQRWRPEEDAILRSYVRQYGPREWNLVAQRMNVPLDRDAKSCLERWKNYLRPGIKKGSLTDDEQRLVIRLQAKHGNKWKKIAAEVPGRTAKRLGKWWEVFKEKQQREIRDSRRPPPEPSPDERGRYEWLLENFAEKLVKERQQVGVGATPLHHHLMAAPMLPPWMSS
;
A
#
# COMPACT_ATOMS: atom_id res chain seq x y z
N MET A 1 24.52 -15.18 -22.11
CA MET A 1 24.96 -14.66 -20.80
C MET A 1 24.21 -15.44 -19.74
N GLU A 2 24.91 -16.33 -19.04
CA GLU A 2 24.35 -17.14 -17.97
C GLU A 2 23.89 -16.23 -16.83
N MET A 3 22.58 -16.24 -16.52
CA MET A 3 22.07 -15.47 -15.39
C MET A 3 22.52 -16.17 -14.11
N LYS A 4 23.60 -15.68 -13.50
CA LYS A 4 24.09 -16.21 -12.22
C LYS A 4 22.97 -16.06 -11.19
N GLU A 5 22.41 -17.19 -10.76
CA GLU A 5 21.32 -17.25 -9.80
C GLU A 5 21.74 -16.51 -8.52
N ARG A 6 20.82 -15.76 -7.88
CA ARG A 6 21.16 -14.95 -6.70
C ARG A 6 21.34 -15.87 -5.49
N GLN A 7 22.50 -16.52 -5.39
CA GLN A 7 22.82 -17.42 -4.29
C GLN A 7 22.81 -16.67 -2.95
N ARG A 8 22.03 -17.17 -2.00
CA ARG A 8 21.90 -16.62 -0.65
C ARG A 8 23.25 -16.66 0.06
N TRP A 9 23.61 -15.58 0.75
CA TRP A 9 24.80 -15.52 1.59
C TRP A 9 24.58 -16.32 2.89
N ARG A 10 25.52 -17.22 3.19
CA ARG A 10 25.52 -18.02 4.40
C ARG A 10 26.20 -17.28 5.58
N PRO A 11 25.86 -17.60 6.84
CA PRO A 11 26.49 -16.97 8.00
C PRO A 11 28.02 -17.13 8.04
N GLU A 12 28.53 -18.25 7.55
CA GLU A 12 29.96 -18.57 7.47
C GLU A 12 30.65 -17.63 6.47
N GLU A 13 30.06 -17.44 5.28
CA GLU A 13 30.55 -16.50 4.26
C GLU A 13 30.56 -15.06 4.80
N ASP A 14 29.52 -14.67 5.54
CA ASP A 14 29.46 -13.36 6.18
C ASP A 14 30.54 -13.19 7.27
N ALA A 15 30.89 -14.27 7.98
CA ALA A 15 31.95 -14.26 8.98
C ALA A 15 33.33 -14.07 8.31
N ILE A 16 33.57 -14.74 7.19
CA ILE A 16 34.78 -14.56 6.38
C ILE A 16 34.91 -13.10 5.93
N LEU A 17 33.85 -12.51 5.37
CA LEU A 17 33.88 -11.10 4.96
C LEU A 17 34.13 -10.15 6.13
N ARG A 18 33.52 -10.38 7.30
CA ARG A 18 33.78 -9.56 8.50
C ARG A 18 35.24 -9.65 8.94
N SER A 19 35.80 -10.85 8.98
CA SER A 19 37.20 -11.08 9.35
C SER A 19 38.16 -10.45 8.34
N TYR A 20 37.88 -10.60 7.04
CA TYR A 20 38.65 -9.97 5.97
C TYR A 20 38.71 -8.44 6.14
N VAL A 21 37.55 -7.80 6.32
CA VAL A 21 37.50 -6.34 6.46
C VAL A 21 38.15 -5.88 7.75
N ARG A 22 38.07 -6.66 8.82
CA ARG A 22 38.77 -6.37 10.08
C ARG A 22 40.29 -6.38 9.90
N GLN A 23 40.83 -7.29 9.11
CA GLN A 23 42.28 -7.45 8.91
C GLN A 23 42.85 -6.52 7.83
N TYR A 24 42.17 -6.42 6.68
CA TYR A 24 42.70 -5.77 5.48
C TYR A 24 41.97 -4.47 5.10
N GLY A 25 40.84 -4.17 5.74
CA GLY A 25 39.94 -3.08 5.40
C GLY A 25 38.96 -3.42 4.26
N PRO A 26 37.99 -2.54 3.97
CA PRO A 26 36.94 -2.76 2.96
C PRO A 26 37.42 -2.45 1.52
N ARG A 27 38.57 -3.01 1.13
CA ARG A 27 39.24 -2.81 -0.17
C ARG A 27 39.58 -4.15 -0.80
N GLU A 28 40.03 -4.14 -2.06
CA GLU A 28 40.63 -5.31 -2.73
C GLU A 28 39.79 -6.60 -2.64
N TRP A 29 38.48 -6.50 -2.87
CA TRP A 29 37.50 -7.58 -2.69
C TRP A 29 37.76 -8.83 -3.55
N ASN A 30 38.58 -8.72 -4.59
CA ASN A 30 39.06 -9.84 -5.40
C ASN A 30 40.05 -10.74 -4.66
N LEU A 31 40.72 -10.23 -3.62
CA LEU A 31 41.71 -10.97 -2.83
C LEU A 31 41.09 -11.65 -1.60
N VAL A 32 39.77 -11.62 -1.42
CA VAL A 32 39.10 -12.17 -0.23
C VAL A 32 39.39 -13.67 -0.09
N ALA A 33 39.16 -14.47 -1.12
CA ALA A 33 39.40 -15.92 -1.07
C ALA A 33 40.87 -16.26 -0.79
N GLN A 34 41.80 -15.56 -1.46
CA GLN A 34 43.23 -15.77 -1.31
C GLN A 34 43.73 -15.37 0.09
N ARG A 35 43.42 -14.15 0.55
CA ARG A 35 43.92 -13.63 1.84
C ARG A 35 43.28 -14.30 3.06
N MET A 36 42.07 -14.83 2.92
CA MET A 36 41.42 -15.60 3.98
C MET A 36 41.81 -17.08 3.95
N ASN A 37 42.53 -17.54 2.92
CA ASN A 37 42.87 -18.95 2.70
C ASN A 37 41.64 -19.88 2.78
N VAL A 38 40.51 -19.43 2.25
CA VAL A 38 39.24 -20.17 2.25
C VAL A 38 38.62 -20.10 0.85
N PRO A 39 38.16 -21.23 0.27
CA PRO A 39 37.42 -21.18 -0.97
C PRO A 39 36.12 -20.40 -0.78
N LEU A 40 35.97 -19.32 -1.54
CA LEU A 40 34.76 -18.51 -1.56
C LEU A 40 34.31 -18.38 -3.01
N ASP A 41 33.24 -19.07 -3.38
CA ASP A 41 32.64 -18.98 -4.72
C ASP A 41 31.78 -17.71 -4.86
N ARG A 42 32.40 -16.56 -4.66
CA ARG A 42 31.78 -15.23 -4.77
C ARG A 42 32.68 -14.30 -5.55
N ASP A 43 32.07 -13.54 -6.44
CA ASP A 43 32.76 -12.48 -7.16
C ASP A 43 33.03 -11.27 -6.24
N ALA A 44 34.10 -10.54 -6.55
CA ALA A 44 34.53 -9.36 -5.80
C ALA A 44 33.40 -8.31 -5.65
N LYS A 45 32.57 -8.15 -6.69
CA LYS A 45 31.43 -7.22 -6.67
C LYS A 45 30.35 -7.69 -5.70
N SER A 46 30.00 -8.97 -5.69
CA SER A 46 29.09 -9.54 -4.69
C SER A 46 29.60 -9.37 -3.26
N CYS A 47 30.89 -9.60 -3.00
CA CYS A 47 31.50 -9.35 -1.69
C CYS A 47 31.34 -7.88 -1.25
N LEU A 48 31.68 -6.95 -2.14
CA LEU A 48 31.51 -5.50 -1.91
C LEU A 48 30.04 -5.13 -1.63
N GLU A 49 29.12 -5.63 -2.44
CA GLU A 49 27.69 -5.35 -2.28
C GLU A 49 27.14 -5.93 -0.98
N ARG A 50 27.58 -7.14 -0.60
CA ARG A 50 27.20 -7.77 0.65
C ARG A 50 27.67 -6.95 1.84
N TRP A 51 28.92 -6.50 1.81
CA TRP A 51 29.48 -5.64 2.84
C TRP A 51 28.69 -4.33 2.97
N LYS A 52 28.57 -3.59 1.86
CA LYS A 52 27.95 -2.25 1.84
C LYS A 52 26.48 -2.24 2.22
N ASN A 53 25.74 -3.31 1.92
CA ASN A 53 24.29 -3.33 2.11
C ASN A 53 23.83 -4.08 3.37
N TYR A 54 24.66 -4.96 3.95
CA TYR A 54 24.22 -5.85 5.03
C TYR A 54 25.20 -5.98 6.21
N LEU A 55 26.51 -5.92 5.97
CA LEU A 55 27.50 -6.26 7.02
C LEU A 55 28.19 -5.06 7.64
N ARG A 56 28.29 -3.93 6.93
CA ARG A 56 28.92 -2.72 7.44
C ARG A 56 28.26 -2.30 8.76
N PRO A 57 29.05 -1.95 9.79
CA PRO A 57 28.51 -1.38 11.03
C PRO A 57 27.64 -0.14 10.78
N GLY A 58 26.59 0.01 11.58
CA GLY A 58 25.65 1.14 11.48
C GLY A 58 24.47 0.92 10.52
N ILE A 59 24.38 -0.23 9.83
CA ILE A 59 23.19 -0.57 9.03
C ILE A 59 22.06 -1.05 9.95
N LYS A 60 20.93 -0.35 9.93
CA LYS A 60 19.72 -0.73 10.66
C LYS A 60 19.01 -1.89 9.96
N LYS A 61 18.90 -3.02 10.66
CA LYS A 61 18.12 -4.19 10.24
C LYS A 61 16.64 -3.99 10.57
N GLY A 62 15.75 -4.59 9.78
CA GLY A 62 14.29 -4.53 10.02
C GLY A 62 13.55 -3.48 9.19
N SER A 63 12.26 -3.33 9.50
CA SER A 63 11.33 -2.40 8.83
C SER A 63 11.71 -0.94 9.06
N LEU A 64 11.28 -0.05 8.18
CA LEU A 64 11.44 1.40 8.38
C LEU A 64 10.46 1.85 9.46
N THR A 65 10.93 2.67 10.39
CA THR A 65 10.09 3.36 11.38
C THR A 65 9.23 4.43 10.69
N ASP A 66 8.11 4.82 11.29
CA ASP A 66 7.20 5.79 10.67
C ASP A 66 7.87 7.12 10.35
N ASP A 67 8.80 7.58 11.19
CA ASP A 67 9.57 8.79 10.93
C ASP A 67 10.53 8.62 9.74
N GLU A 68 11.20 7.46 9.64
CA GLU A 68 12.01 7.13 8.46
C GLU A 68 11.14 7.07 7.20
N GLN A 69 9.93 6.50 7.28
CA GLN A 69 9.01 6.42 6.15
C GLN A 69 8.59 7.82 5.67
N ARG A 70 8.15 8.68 6.60
CA ARG A 70 7.78 10.08 6.31
C ARG A 70 8.94 10.85 5.67
N LEU A 71 10.16 10.66 6.20
CA LEU A 71 11.36 11.28 5.65
C LEU A 71 11.64 10.80 4.23
N VAL A 72 11.57 9.49 3.99
CA VAL A 72 11.81 8.91 2.66
C VAL A 72 10.78 9.40 1.65
N ILE A 73 9.50 9.50 2.02
CA ILE A 73 8.44 10.07 1.16
C ILE A 73 8.80 11.51 0.77
N ARG A 74 9.15 12.36 1.75
CA ARG A 74 9.52 13.76 1.52
C ARG A 74 10.75 13.88 0.60
N LEU A 75 11.77 13.08 0.86
CA LEU A 75 13.01 13.09 0.07
C LEU A 75 12.80 12.54 -1.34
N GLN A 76 11.96 11.52 -1.50
CA GLN A 76 11.59 10.99 -2.81
C GLN A 76 10.83 12.04 -3.62
N ALA A 77 9.91 12.79 -3.01
CA ALA A 77 9.23 13.89 -3.70
C ALA A 77 10.22 14.98 -4.16
N LYS A 78 11.23 15.28 -3.34
CA LYS A 78 12.26 16.30 -3.63
C LYS A 78 13.30 15.86 -4.67
N HIS A 79 13.70 14.59 -4.66
CA HIS A 79 14.87 14.11 -5.41
C HIS A 79 14.54 13.04 -6.46
N GLY A 80 13.30 12.55 -6.51
CA GLY A 80 12.91 11.39 -7.29
C GLY A 80 13.56 10.10 -6.80
N ASN A 81 13.74 9.13 -7.70
CA ASN A 81 14.31 7.81 -7.37
C ASN A 81 15.85 7.83 -7.23
N LYS A 82 16.42 8.91 -6.68
CA LYS A 82 17.87 9.07 -6.45
C LYS A 82 18.27 8.47 -5.10
N TRP A 83 18.10 7.16 -4.95
CA TRP A 83 18.24 6.44 -3.67
C TRP A 83 19.58 6.60 -2.96
N LYS A 84 20.69 6.75 -3.70
CA LYS A 84 22.01 7.02 -3.11
C LYS A 84 22.04 8.38 -2.38
N LYS A 85 21.39 9.40 -2.97
CA LYS A 85 21.27 10.73 -2.36
C LYS A 85 20.36 10.68 -1.15
N ILE A 86 19.19 10.05 -1.28
CA ILE A 86 18.24 9.88 -0.18
C ILE A 86 18.89 9.12 0.99
N ALA A 87 19.63 8.04 0.73
CA ALA A 87 20.30 7.26 1.77
C ALA A 87 21.40 8.04 2.51
N ALA A 88 21.94 9.11 1.91
CA ALA A 88 22.87 9.99 2.62
C ALA A 88 22.16 10.85 3.69
N GLU A 89 20.86 11.10 3.51
CA GLU A 89 20.02 11.89 4.44
C GLU A 89 19.24 11.00 5.43
N VAL A 90 19.22 9.67 5.23
CA VAL A 90 18.54 8.70 6.11
C VAL A 90 19.58 7.82 6.82
N PRO A 91 20.00 8.15 8.05
CA PRO A 91 21.12 7.50 8.71
C PRO A 91 20.85 6.01 8.97
N GLY A 92 21.83 5.18 8.61
CA GLY A 92 21.80 3.73 8.81
C GLY A 92 20.90 2.96 7.84
N ARG A 93 20.26 3.62 6.85
CA ARG A 93 19.51 2.97 5.77
C ARG A 93 20.29 3.02 4.47
N THR A 94 20.23 1.92 3.71
CA THR A 94 20.96 1.79 2.44
C THR A 94 20.04 2.15 1.28
N ALA A 95 20.62 2.67 0.19
CA ALA A 95 19.88 2.98 -1.04
C ALA A 95 19.04 1.78 -1.53
N LYS A 96 19.61 0.57 -1.45
CA LYS A 96 18.94 -0.69 -1.79
C LYS A 96 17.70 -0.93 -0.94
N ARG A 97 17.79 -0.68 0.37
CA ARG A 97 16.67 -0.86 1.30
C ARG A 97 15.56 0.16 1.05
N LEU A 98 15.92 1.43 0.85
CA LEU A 98 14.97 2.51 0.61
C LEU A 98 14.22 2.33 -0.72
N GLY A 99 14.93 2.01 -1.80
CA GLY A 99 14.31 1.72 -3.09
C GLY A 99 13.34 0.54 -3.00
N LYS A 100 13.73 -0.54 -2.30
CA LYS A 100 12.85 -1.70 -2.15
C LYS A 100 11.61 -1.38 -1.32
N TRP A 101 11.75 -0.61 -0.25
CA TRP A 101 10.61 -0.16 0.55
C TRP A 101 9.65 0.68 -0.29
N TRP A 102 10.17 1.59 -1.12
CA TRP A 102 9.36 2.44 -1.98
C TRP A 102 8.56 1.67 -3.04
N GLU A 103 9.14 0.63 -3.65
CA GLU A 103 8.42 -0.26 -4.57
C GLU A 103 7.18 -0.85 -3.90
N VAL A 104 7.36 -1.45 -2.72
CA VAL A 104 6.26 -2.05 -1.94
C VAL A 104 5.25 -0.99 -1.51
N PHE A 105 5.73 0.17 -1.07
CA PHE A 105 4.87 1.29 -0.68
C PHE A 105 3.98 1.74 -1.85
N LYS A 106 4.55 1.96 -3.05
CA LYS A 106 3.79 2.33 -4.25
C LYS A 106 2.78 1.27 -4.66
N GLU A 107 3.18 0.00 -4.68
CA GLU A 107 2.28 -1.11 -5.04
C GLU A 107 1.08 -1.18 -4.08
N LYS A 108 1.31 -0.97 -2.78
CA LYS A 108 0.25 -0.89 -1.77
C LYS A 108 -0.69 0.28 -2.04
N GLN A 109 -0.16 1.48 -2.30
CA GLN A 109 -0.99 2.65 -2.62
C GLN A 109 -1.81 2.46 -3.90
N GLN A 110 -1.23 1.88 -4.95
CA GLN A 110 -1.95 1.59 -6.20
C GLN A 110 -3.06 0.56 -5.98
N ARG A 111 -2.83 -0.45 -5.14
CA ARG A 111 -3.84 -1.43 -4.76
C ARG A 111 -5.01 -0.77 -4.03
N GLU A 112 -4.74 0.07 -3.03
CA GLU A 112 -5.77 0.79 -2.28
C GLU A 112 -6.60 1.73 -3.18
N ILE A 113 -5.95 2.43 -4.12
CA ILE A 113 -6.66 3.26 -5.12
C ILE A 113 -7.52 2.40 -6.05
N ARG A 114 -7.03 1.24 -6.48
CA ARG A 114 -7.81 0.34 -7.34
C ARG A 114 -9.00 -0.25 -6.60
N ASP A 115 -8.79 -0.67 -5.36
CA ASP A 115 -9.82 -1.32 -4.55
C ASP A 115 -10.89 -0.28 -4.13
N SER A 116 -10.54 0.98 -3.87
CA SER A 116 -11.51 2.08 -3.63
C SER A 116 -12.28 2.51 -4.88
N ARG A 117 -11.71 2.33 -6.08
CA ARG A 117 -12.41 2.55 -7.36
C ARG A 117 -13.25 1.37 -7.80
N ARG A 118 -13.17 0.23 -7.12
CA ARG A 118 -13.96 -0.95 -7.47
C ARG A 118 -15.42 -0.65 -7.12
N PRO A 119 -16.37 -0.71 -8.07
CA PRO A 119 -17.77 -0.61 -7.74
C PRO A 119 -18.15 -1.73 -6.77
N PRO A 120 -19.12 -1.51 -5.86
CA PRO A 120 -19.65 -2.56 -5.01
C PRO A 120 -19.98 -3.79 -5.86
N PRO A 121 -19.77 -5.02 -5.34
CA PRO A 121 -20.17 -6.21 -6.06
C PRO A 121 -21.67 -6.09 -6.41
N GLU A 122 -21.99 -6.30 -7.68
CA GLU A 122 -23.38 -6.41 -8.14
C GLU A 122 -24.08 -7.48 -7.28
N PRO A 123 -25.25 -7.16 -6.69
CA PRO A 123 -25.99 -8.15 -5.90
C PRO A 123 -26.32 -9.37 -6.77
N SER A 124 -26.27 -10.56 -6.16
CA SER A 124 -26.60 -11.78 -6.89
C SER A 124 -28.05 -11.73 -7.42
N PRO A 125 -28.40 -12.49 -8.47
CA PRO A 125 -29.78 -12.54 -8.95
C PRO A 125 -30.79 -12.87 -7.84
N ASP A 126 -30.41 -13.75 -6.91
CA ASP A 126 -31.23 -14.14 -5.77
C ASP A 126 -31.36 -13.03 -4.70
N GLU A 127 -30.36 -12.16 -4.57
CA GLU A 127 -30.42 -10.99 -3.70
C GLU A 127 -31.26 -9.88 -4.32
N ARG A 128 -31.11 -9.62 -5.63
CA ARG A 128 -31.95 -8.68 -6.37
C ARG A 128 -33.44 -9.03 -6.25
N GLY A 129 -33.79 -10.28 -6.51
CA GLY A 129 -35.18 -10.74 -6.37
C GLY A 129 -35.73 -10.59 -4.96
N ARG A 130 -34.89 -10.77 -3.92
CA ARG A 130 -35.31 -10.52 -2.53
C ARG A 130 -35.57 -9.05 -2.23
N TYR A 131 -34.76 -8.13 -2.77
CA TYR A 131 -35.00 -6.69 -2.63
C TYR A 131 -36.24 -6.24 -3.39
N GLU A 132 -36.42 -6.72 -4.62
CA GLU A 132 -37.61 -6.44 -5.43
C GLU A 132 -38.89 -6.92 -4.72
N TRP A 133 -38.90 -8.16 -4.22
CA TRP A 133 -40.02 -8.72 -3.47
C TRP A 133 -40.31 -7.96 -2.16
N LEU A 134 -39.26 -7.54 -1.42
CA LEU A 134 -39.42 -6.74 -0.22
C LEU A 134 -40.03 -5.37 -0.52
N LEU A 135 -39.59 -4.71 -1.60
CA LEU A 135 -40.11 -3.42 -2.05
C LEU A 135 -41.56 -3.52 -2.50
N GLU A 136 -41.91 -4.55 -3.28
CA GLU A 136 -43.28 -4.82 -3.70
C GLU A 136 -44.19 -5.06 -2.50
N ASN A 137 -43.79 -5.89 -1.54
CA ASN A 137 -44.57 -6.14 -0.34
C ASN A 137 -44.72 -4.90 0.55
N PHE A 138 -43.68 -4.08 0.67
CA PHE A 138 -43.79 -2.81 1.40
C PHE A 138 -44.73 -1.85 0.69
N ALA A 139 -44.64 -1.73 -0.63
CA ALA A 139 -45.53 -0.91 -1.44
C ALA A 139 -46.99 -1.39 -1.31
N GLU A 140 -47.23 -2.70 -1.40
CA GLU A 140 -48.54 -3.29 -1.16
C GLU A 140 -49.08 -3.00 0.23
N LYS A 141 -48.22 -3.09 1.26
CA LYS A 141 -48.59 -2.84 2.65
C LYS A 141 -49.01 -1.38 2.85
N LEU A 142 -48.27 -0.42 2.27
CA LEU A 142 -48.63 1.00 2.29
C LEU A 142 -49.94 1.30 1.55
N VAL A 143 -50.17 0.64 0.41
CA VAL A 143 -51.42 0.78 -0.36
C VAL A 143 -52.61 0.22 0.43
N LYS A 144 -52.47 -0.96 1.03
CA LYS A 144 -53.50 -1.60 1.86
C LYS A 144 -53.79 -0.82 3.14
N GLU A 145 -52.77 -0.28 3.79
CA GLU A 145 -52.91 0.58 4.97
C GLU A 145 -53.62 1.89 4.60
N ARG A 146 -53.32 2.49 3.44
CA ARG A 146 -54.04 3.65 2.90
C ARG A 146 -55.52 3.36 2.58
N GLN A 147 -55.86 2.14 2.17
CA GLN A 147 -57.24 1.72 1.92
C GLN A 147 -58.03 1.43 3.21
N GLN A 148 -57.36 1.05 4.31
CA GLN A 148 -58.02 0.84 5.60
C GLN A 148 -58.35 2.15 6.34
N VAL A 149 -57.61 3.24 6.10
CA VAL A 149 -57.93 4.57 6.66
C VAL A 149 -59.02 5.30 5.84
N GLY A 150 -59.56 4.67 4.80
CA GLY A 150 -60.55 5.26 3.88
C GLY A 150 -62.00 4.83 4.11
N VAL A 151 -62.54 4.94 5.33
CA VAL A 151 -64.00 4.89 5.53
C VAL A 151 -64.45 6.01 6.46
N GLY A 152 -64.87 7.14 5.87
CA GLY A 152 -65.69 8.14 6.56
C GLY A 152 -65.43 9.59 6.14
N ALA A 153 -65.89 10.02 4.97
CA ALA A 153 -66.35 11.39 4.76
C ALA A 153 -67.21 11.51 3.48
N THR A 154 -68.40 12.09 3.66
CA THR A 154 -69.50 12.33 2.72
C THR A 154 -69.13 13.27 1.55
N PRO A 155 -69.88 13.23 0.41
CA PRO A 155 -69.59 14.05 -0.75
C PRO A 155 -70.31 15.41 -0.70
N LEU A 156 -69.58 16.53 -0.73
CA LEU A 156 -70.17 17.85 -1.04
C LEU A 156 -69.17 18.78 -1.77
N HIS A 157 -69.63 19.20 -2.95
CA HIS A 157 -69.39 20.47 -3.67
C HIS A 157 -67.99 20.88 -4.18
N HIS A 158 -68.04 21.40 -5.42
CA HIS A 158 -66.98 22.09 -6.17
C HIS A 158 -66.25 23.19 -5.39
N HIS A 159 -64.92 23.21 -5.41
CA HIS A 159 -64.15 24.47 -5.48
C HIS A 159 -62.72 24.27 -6.00
N LEU A 160 -62.45 24.98 -7.11
CA LEU A 160 -61.22 25.62 -7.59
C LEU A 160 -59.84 25.14 -7.10
N MET A 161 -58.98 24.92 -8.09
CA MET A 161 -57.53 24.75 -7.99
C MET A 161 -56.88 25.81 -7.08
N ALA A 162 -56.18 25.37 -6.04
CA ALA A 162 -55.22 26.19 -5.31
C ALA A 162 -53.85 25.53 -5.36
N ALA A 163 -52.88 26.25 -5.92
CA ALA A 163 -51.47 25.88 -5.96
C ALA A 163 -50.88 25.83 -4.53
N PRO A 164 -49.86 24.99 -4.27
CA PRO A 164 -49.24 24.92 -2.96
C PRO A 164 -48.48 26.23 -2.67
N MET A 165 -48.97 27.00 -1.70
CA MET A 165 -48.27 28.13 -1.11
C MET A 165 -47.02 27.61 -0.38
N LEU A 166 -45.85 28.15 -0.74
CA LEU A 166 -44.59 27.91 -0.03
C LEU A 166 -44.65 28.53 1.39
N PRO A 167 -44.02 27.90 2.40
CA PRO A 167 -44.02 28.42 3.76
C PRO A 167 -43.19 29.71 3.92
N PRO A 168 -43.55 30.60 4.87
CA PRO A 168 -43.10 32.01 4.89
C PRO A 168 -41.63 32.26 5.23
N TRP A 169 -40.80 31.22 5.39
CA TRP A 169 -39.38 31.35 5.73
C TRP A 169 -38.44 31.08 4.54
N MET A 170 -38.98 30.71 3.37
CA MET A 170 -38.22 30.54 2.12
C MET A 170 -38.16 31.82 1.26
N SER A 171 -38.07 32.98 1.89
CA SER A 171 -37.74 34.24 1.22
C SER A 171 -36.98 35.16 2.15
N SER A 172 -35.66 34.98 2.21
CA SER A 172 -34.59 36.00 2.20
C SER A 172 -33.24 35.33 2.37
#